data_AF-A0A7V8JK43-F1
#
_entry.id   AF-A0A7V8JK43-F1
#
_cell.length_a   1.000
_cell.length_b   1.000
_cell.length_c   1.000
_cell.angle_alpha   90.00
_cell.angle_beta   90.00
_cell.angle_gamma   90.00
#
_symmetry.space_group_name_H-M   'P 1'
#
loop_
_entity.id
_entity.type
_entity.pdbx_description
1 polymer ?
#
loop_
_entity_poly.entity_id
_entity_poly.type
_entity_poly.pdbx_seq_one_letter_code
_entity_poly.pdbx_strand_id
1 'polypeptide(L)'
;MTIMTMPRRSTLALLLAALLCVPAAQAAQPLLASRSTDQVPAALVAAPLPADGNDERQPLAFAWALDPAQRVDAAVPFTADSRSYWQQVEGSALQQGLELPLTAPDAVVQVSPVQGARALPASQLQVRDPAGRASVARAVGADALRAAGMPVAEGSTLLRTGATASRGAYRLQSSQAQGRYVVQVLEPNSPLRLQVQPGRGPDGSAAAALSACRSTLGGEALLVAPDGRSWPQALRCGADGSLLAQVQVPVGGSNVQGLWELQVFTQADGVLRDARVAFAVARPTALCRPGNAGPAHAPAQPAAAGGRPRPLRGARHAVRHRRRWPAAARGTGPCRGVVRTDRAWRTGAAVRPDSAATWLRRAV
;
A
#
# COMPACT_ATOMS: atom_id res chain seq x y z
N MET A 1 91.40 14.35 -26.48
CA MET A 1 90.53 13.25 -26.91
C MET A 1 89.19 13.42 -26.19
N THR A 2 88.21 13.94 -26.93
CA THR A 2 86.95 14.48 -26.41
C THR A 2 85.93 13.36 -26.28
N ILE A 3 85.40 13.10 -25.08
CA ILE A 3 84.29 12.15 -24.87
C ILE A 3 83.01 12.94 -24.63
N MET A 4 82.11 12.83 -25.61
CA MET A 4 80.75 13.36 -25.65
C MET A 4 79.88 12.82 -24.52
N THR A 5 79.24 13.74 -23.79
CA THR A 5 78.01 13.54 -23.02
C THR A 5 76.78 13.46 -23.94
N MET A 6 75.92 12.46 -23.73
CA MET A 6 74.58 12.29 -24.32
C MET A 6 73.68 11.51 -23.31
N PRO A 7 72.34 11.59 -23.34
CA PRO A 7 71.60 12.37 -22.34
C PRO A 7 70.60 11.59 -21.45
N ARG A 8 70.34 12.14 -20.26
CA ARG A 8 69.27 11.81 -19.29
C ARG A 8 67.86 12.21 -19.81
N ARG A 9 67.33 11.51 -20.81
CA ARG A 9 65.92 11.69 -21.24
C ARG A 9 65.06 10.43 -21.17
N SER A 10 65.64 9.26 -20.87
CA SER A 10 64.92 7.98 -20.88
C SER A 10 64.25 7.59 -19.56
N THR A 11 64.53 8.29 -18.45
CA THR A 11 63.98 7.94 -17.13
C THR A 11 62.62 8.57 -16.82
N LEU A 12 62.20 9.63 -17.52
CA LEU A 12 60.91 10.29 -17.25
C LEU A 12 59.72 9.56 -17.89
N ALA A 13 59.93 8.90 -19.04
CA ALA A 13 58.87 8.18 -19.75
C ALA A 13 58.41 6.89 -19.04
N LEU A 14 59.32 6.21 -18.33
CA LEU A 14 59.01 5.00 -17.55
C LEU A 14 58.22 5.29 -16.27
N LEU A 15 58.39 6.48 -15.67
CA LEU A 15 57.65 6.88 -14.48
C LEU A 15 56.20 7.32 -14.79
N LEU A 16 55.96 7.89 -15.98
CA LEU A 16 54.60 8.25 -16.42
C LEU A 16 53.76 7.03 -16.83
N ALA A 17 54.39 5.99 -17.39
CA ALA A 17 53.71 4.74 -17.74
C ALA A 17 53.33 3.89 -16.50
N ALA A 18 54.12 3.97 -15.42
CA ALA A 18 53.81 3.26 -14.17
C ALA A 18 52.63 3.87 -13.38
N LEU A 19 52.34 5.16 -13.56
CA LEU A 19 51.20 5.83 -12.91
C LEU A 19 49.85 5.62 -13.60
N LEU A 20 49.83 5.11 -14.84
CA LEU A 20 48.60 4.80 -15.58
C LEU A 20 48.11 3.35 -15.35
N CYS A 21 48.90 2.50 -14.71
CA CYS A 21 48.52 1.14 -14.32
C CYS A 21 48.05 1.05 -12.86
N VAL A 22 47.32 2.04 -12.35
CA VAL A 22 46.49 1.80 -11.16
C VAL A 22 45.31 0.96 -11.64
N PRO A 23 45.19 -0.32 -11.26
CA PRO A 23 44.04 -1.09 -11.66
C PRO A 23 42.80 -0.40 -11.08
N ALA A 24 41.74 -0.32 -11.87
CA ALA A 24 40.39 0.02 -11.41
C ALA A 24 39.82 -1.07 -10.45
N ALA A 25 40.67 -1.68 -9.62
CA ALA A 25 40.34 -2.70 -8.63
C ALA A 25 39.56 -2.16 -7.43
N GLN A 26 39.30 -0.85 -7.37
CA GLN A 26 38.55 -0.20 -6.27
C GLN A 26 37.02 -0.23 -6.46
N ALA A 27 36.49 -0.99 -7.42
CA ALA A 27 35.04 -1.01 -7.69
C ALA A 27 34.29 -2.24 -7.17
N ALA A 28 34.97 -3.20 -6.52
CA ALA A 28 34.31 -4.34 -5.86
C ALA A 28 34.20 -4.07 -4.36
N GLN A 29 33.26 -3.20 -3.97
CA GLN A 29 32.84 -3.15 -2.57
C GLN A 29 31.93 -4.35 -2.30
N PRO A 30 32.18 -5.13 -1.24
CA PRO A 30 31.32 -6.25 -0.89
C PRO A 30 29.90 -5.72 -0.63
N LEU A 31 28.90 -6.49 -1.07
CA LEU A 31 27.51 -6.23 -0.68
C LEU A 31 27.42 -6.17 0.84
N LEU A 32 26.63 -5.23 1.36
CA LEU A 32 26.36 -5.16 2.80
C LEU A 32 25.73 -6.47 3.26
N ALA A 33 26.14 -6.96 4.43
CA ALA A 33 25.48 -8.08 5.07
C ALA A 33 24.00 -7.74 5.33
N SER A 34 23.14 -8.75 5.19
CA SER A 34 21.72 -8.62 5.49
C SER A 34 21.51 -8.17 6.93
N ARG A 35 20.64 -7.18 7.13
CA ARG A 35 20.20 -6.71 8.43
C ARG A 35 18.89 -7.38 8.82
N SER A 36 18.54 -7.31 10.10
CA SER A 36 17.25 -7.80 10.62
C SER A 36 16.02 -7.13 9.99
N THR A 37 16.21 -5.99 9.32
CA THR A 37 15.17 -5.25 8.60
C THR A 37 15.01 -5.68 7.14
N ASP A 38 15.94 -6.48 6.61
CA ASP A 38 15.97 -6.91 5.22
C ASP A 38 15.07 -8.14 5.02
N GLN A 39 14.38 -8.19 3.89
CA GLN A 39 13.55 -9.35 3.54
C GLN A 39 14.42 -10.42 2.85
N VAL A 40 14.83 -11.41 3.63
CA VAL A 40 15.57 -12.58 3.14
C VAL A 40 14.65 -13.80 3.16
N PRO A 41 14.21 -14.31 2.00
CA PRO A 41 13.35 -15.50 1.98
C PRO A 41 14.11 -16.73 2.48
N ALA A 42 13.46 -17.52 3.33
CA ALA A 42 14.02 -18.78 3.84
C ALA A 42 14.10 -19.88 2.77
N ALA A 43 13.20 -19.85 1.79
CA ALA A 43 13.17 -20.79 0.67
C ALA A 43 12.79 -20.08 -0.63
N LEU A 44 13.29 -20.62 -1.74
CA LEU A 44 12.96 -20.17 -3.08
C LEU A 44 11.86 -21.03 -3.70
N VAL A 45 10.97 -20.40 -4.47
CA VAL A 45 9.85 -21.06 -5.15
C VAL A 45 9.96 -20.85 -6.65
N ALA A 46 9.82 -21.92 -7.43
CA ALA A 46 9.76 -21.83 -8.88
C ALA A 46 8.44 -21.15 -9.31
N ALA A 47 8.53 -20.18 -10.23
CA ALA A 47 7.38 -19.54 -10.84
C ALA A 47 7.31 -19.92 -12.33
N PRO A 48 6.11 -20.17 -12.89
CA PRO A 48 5.93 -20.35 -14.32
C PRO A 48 6.43 -19.12 -15.09
N LEU A 49 7.04 -19.34 -16.25
CA LEU A 49 7.36 -18.27 -17.18
C LEU A 49 6.04 -17.70 -17.75
N PRO A 50 5.94 -16.38 -17.99
CA PRO A 50 4.83 -15.80 -18.76
C PRO A 50 4.70 -16.50 -20.12
N ALA A 51 3.46 -16.84 -20.50
CA ALA A 51 3.19 -17.62 -21.71
C ALA A 51 3.33 -16.82 -23.01
N ASP A 52 3.29 -15.49 -22.92
CA ASP A 52 3.33 -14.55 -24.05
C ASP A 52 4.73 -14.37 -24.65
N GLY A 53 5.78 -14.89 -24.00
CA GLY A 53 7.14 -14.96 -24.55
C GLY A 53 7.81 -13.60 -24.76
N ASN A 54 7.16 -12.50 -24.37
CA ASN A 54 7.54 -11.13 -24.70
C ASN A 54 8.56 -10.53 -23.70
N ASP A 55 9.27 -11.39 -22.98
CA ASP A 55 10.28 -10.98 -22.01
C ASP A 55 11.61 -10.69 -22.70
N GLU A 56 12.22 -9.53 -22.38
CA GLU A 56 13.61 -9.23 -22.75
C GLU A 56 14.54 -10.30 -22.18
N ARG A 57 15.40 -10.87 -23.02
CA ARG A 57 16.34 -11.95 -22.65
C ARG A 57 17.78 -11.52 -22.70
N GLN A 58 18.08 -10.39 -23.35
CA GLN A 58 19.44 -9.87 -23.44
C GLN A 58 19.87 -9.27 -22.10
N PRO A 59 21.13 -9.48 -21.69
CA PRO A 59 21.69 -8.78 -20.54
C PRO A 59 21.67 -7.28 -20.76
N LEU A 60 21.01 -6.55 -19.87
CA LEU A 60 20.86 -5.11 -19.97
C LEU A 60 21.38 -4.43 -18.70
N ALA A 61 22.27 -3.44 -18.88
CA ALA A 61 22.86 -2.70 -17.79
C ALA A 61 22.66 -1.20 -18.01
N PHE A 62 22.06 -0.53 -17.03
CA PHE A 62 21.90 0.92 -17.02
C PHE A 62 22.40 1.49 -15.70
N ALA A 63 22.97 2.69 -15.75
CA ALA A 63 23.33 3.47 -14.58
C ALA A 63 22.87 4.91 -14.80
N TRP A 64 22.29 5.52 -13.77
CA TRP A 64 21.94 6.93 -13.75
C TRP A 64 22.42 7.55 -12.43
N ALA A 65 22.80 8.82 -12.48
CA ALA A 65 23.17 9.56 -11.29
C ALA A 65 21.93 9.83 -10.42
N LEU A 66 22.04 9.58 -9.12
CA LEU A 66 21.08 10.05 -8.13
C LEU A 66 21.57 11.37 -7.55
N ASP A 67 20.66 12.28 -7.19
CA ASP A 67 21.02 13.46 -6.42
C ASP A 67 21.47 13.03 -5.01
N PRO A 68 22.74 13.25 -4.62
CA PRO A 68 23.24 12.84 -3.31
C PRO A 68 22.63 13.64 -2.15
N ALA A 69 22.05 14.81 -2.42
CA ALA A 69 21.35 15.61 -1.43
C ALA A 69 19.90 15.15 -1.21
N GLN A 70 19.36 14.36 -2.14
CA GLN A 70 18.02 13.80 -2.02
C GLN A 70 17.99 12.71 -0.93
N ARG A 71 17.19 12.92 0.11
CA ARG A 71 16.94 11.88 1.11
C ARG A 71 16.16 10.72 0.49
N VAL A 72 16.58 9.50 0.81
CA VAL A 72 15.84 8.28 0.50
C VAL A 72 15.13 7.86 1.78
N ASP A 73 13.83 8.13 1.85
CA ASP A 73 13.01 7.76 2.99
C ASP A 73 12.41 6.36 2.78
N ALA A 74 12.27 5.61 3.86
CA ALA A 74 11.55 4.34 3.82
C ALA A 74 10.06 4.61 3.56
N ALA A 75 9.44 3.77 2.72
CA ALA A 75 8.00 3.83 2.50
C ALA A 75 7.26 3.60 3.83
N VAL A 76 6.40 4.56 4.21
CA VAL A 76 5.53 4.42 5.38
C VAL A 76 4.45 3.39 5.02
N PRO A 77 4.22 2.35 5.84
CA PRO A 77 3.16 1.39 5.57
C PRO A 77 1.79 2.08 5.58
N PHE A 78 1.01 1.84 4.52
CA PHE A 78 -0.34 2.36 4.43
C PHE A 78 -1.20 1.82 5.58
N THR A 79 -1.99 2.68 6.22
CA THR A 79 -2.95 2.29 7.25
C THR A 79 -4.34 2.65 6.76
N ALA A 80 -5.23 1.65 6.67
CA ALA A 80 -6.63 1.87 6.41
C ALA A 80 -7.33 2.29 7.71
N ASP A 81 -8.06 3.40 7.68
CA ASP A 81 -8.88 3.89 8.80
C ASP A 81 -10.35 3.91 8.36
N SER A 82 -11.21 3.21 9.07
CA SER A 82 -12.63 3.08 8.72
C SER A 82 -13.54 3.41 9.90
N ARG A 83 -14.60 4.16 9.58
CA ARG A 83 -15.76 4.41 10.44
C ARG A 83 -17.05 3.98 9.74
N SER A 84 -16.94 3.01 8.83
CA SER A 84 -18.06 2.48 8.09
C SER A 84 -18.24 1.00 8.34
N TYR A 85 -19.45 0.55 8.06
CA TYR A 85 -19.78 -0.85 7.86
C TYR A 85 -20.74 -0.97 6.68
N TRP A 86 -20.86 -2.17 6.13
CA TRP A 86 -21.96 -2.52 5.24
C TRP A 86 -22.53 -3.89 5.62
N GLN A 87 -23.78 -4.11 5.26
CA GLN A 87 -24.45 -5.39 5.41
C GLN A 87 -25.42 -5.61 4.26
N GLN A 88 -25.56 -6.87 3.84
CA GLN A 88 -26.63 -7.26 2.93
C GLN A 88 -27.85 -7.69 3.74
N VAL A 89 -29.02 -7.16 3.40
CA VAL A 89 -30.27 -7.43 4.11
C VAL A 89 -31.38 -7.81 3.13
N GLU A 90 -32.29 -8.66 3.60
CA GLU A 90 -33.52 -8.98 2.88
C GLU A 90 -34.53 -7.83 2.99
N GLY A 91 -35.38 -7.68 1.98
CA GLY A 91 -36.42 -6.66 1.97
C GLY A 91 -37.40 -6.80 3.13
N SER A 92 -37.65 -8.02 3.61
CA SER A 92 -38.46 -8.28 4.81
C SER A 92 -37.85 -7.65 6.08
N ALA A 93 -36.52 -7.63 6.22
CA ALA A 93 -35.86 -6.97 7.34
C ALA A 93 -36.04 -5.44 7.27
N LEU A 94 -35.98 -4.85 6.07
CA LEU A 94 -36.31 -3.44 5.87
C LEU A 94 -37.80 -3.14 6.09
N GLN A 95 -38.71 -4.06 5.76
CA GLN A 95 -40.13 -3.89 6.08
C GLN A 95 -40.38 -3.93 7.60
N GLN A 96 -39.71 -4.85 8.29
CA GLN A 96 -39.73 -4.98 9.76
C GLN A 96 -38.95 -3.87 10.46
N GLY A 97 -38.16 -3.08 9.73
CA GLY A 97 -37.33 -2.02 10.26
C GLY A 97 -36.01 -2.55 10.81
N LEU A 98 -34.95 -2.34 10.03
CA LEU A 98 -33.59 -2.71 10.32
C LEU A 98 -32.99 -1.79 11.39
N GLU A 99 -32.41 -2.38 12.43
CA GLU A 99 -31.67 -1.63 13.44
C GLU A 99 -30.31 -1.18 12.91
N LEU A 100 -29.99 0.09 13.11
CA LEU A 100 -28.72 0.72 12.76
C LEU A 100 -28.10 1.31 14.03
N PRO A 101 -27.13 0.64 14.67
CA PRO A 101 -26.46 1.18 15.83
C PRO A 101 -25.53 2.34 15.40
N LEU A 102 -25.86 3.56 15.83
CA LEU A 102 -25.10 4.77 15.56
C LEU A 102 -24.44 5.29 16.84
N THR A 103 -23.15 5.59 16.75
CA THR A 103 -22.28 6.04 17.85
C THR A 103 -21.94 7.52 17.78
N ALA A 104 -22.30 8.20 16.69
CA ALA A 104 -22.05 9.61 16.48
C ALA A 104 -23.19 10.28 15.70
N PRO A 105 -23.34 11.61 15.85
CA PRO A 105 -24.20 12.38 14.97
C PRO A 105 -23.69 12.34 13.53
N ASP A 106 -24.56 12.75 12.61
CA ASP A 106 -24.22 13.02 11.22
C ASP A 106 -23.82 11.79 10.40
N ALA A 107 -24.42 10.65 10.73
CA ALA A 107 -24.24 9.42 9.98
C ALA A 107 -24.85 9.53 8.58
N VAL A 108 -24.19 8.88 7.63
CA VAL A 108 -24.63 8.73 6.24
C VAL A 108 -24.98 7.27 6.01
N VAL A 109 -26.22 7.02 5.57
CA VAL A 109 -26.75 5.69 5.28
C VAL A 109 -27.05 5.61 3.79
N GLN A 110 -26.36 4.75 3.07
CA GLN A 110 -26.64 4.42 1.68
C GLN A 110 -27.40 3.09 1.63
N VAL A 111 -28.50 3.07 0.88
CA VAL A 111 -29.30 1.88 0.60
C VAL A 111 -29.25 1.64 -0.91
N SER A 112 -28.70 0.51 -1.31
CA SER A 112 -28.54 0.14 -2.72
C SER A 112 -29.26 -1.19 -3.00
N PRO A 113 -30.15 -1.27 -4.01
CA PRO A 113 -30.75 -2.54 -4.39
C PRO A 113 -29.70 -3.47 -5.02
N VAL A 114 -29.76 -4.76 -4.70
CA VAL A 114 -29.04 -5.81 -5.44
C VAL A 114 -29.84 -6.13 -6.71
N GLN A 115 -29.21 -6.74 -7.71
CA GLN A 115 -29.88 -7.15 -8.95
C GLN A 115 -31.19 -7.92 -8.66
N GLY A 116 -32.29 -7.45 -9.25
CA GLY A 116 -33.64 -8.01 -9.06
C GLY A 116 -34.41 -7.43 -7.87
N ALA A 117 -33.81 -6.60 -7.02
CA ALA A 117 -34.50 -5.90 -5.94
C ALA A 117 -35.17 -4.62 -6.43
N ARG A 118 -36.27 -4.23 -5.77
CA ARG A 118 -36.99 -3.01 -6.11
C ARG A 118 -36.22 -1.76 -5.66
N ALA A 119 -36.03 -0.79 -6.54
CA ALA A 119 -35.45 0.51 -6.20
C ALA A 119 -36.26 1.22 -5.09
N LEU A 120 -35.56 1.77 -4.10
CA LEU A 120 -36.17 2.46 -2.96
C LEU A 120 -35.81 3.95 -3.01
N PRO A 121 -36.67 4.83 -3.56
CA PRO A 121 -36.45 6.27 -3.49
C PRO A 121 -36.52 6.76 -2.05
N ALA A 122 -35.91 7.91 -1.78
CA ALA A 122 -35.87 8.54 -0.45
C ALA A 122 -37.24 8.66 0.23
N SER A 123 -38.30 8.96 -0.52
CA SER A 123 -39.66 9.09 0.02
C SER A 123 -40.25 7.76 0.55
N GLN A 124 -39.67 6.62 0.16
CA GLN A 124 -40.08 5.29 0.62
C GLN A 124 -39.20 4.75 1.75
N LEU A 125 -38.22 5.52 2.21
CA LEU A 125 -37.31 5.17 3.29
C LEU A 125 -37.60 6.05 4.51
N GLN A 126 -37.80 5.41 5.66
CA GLN A 126 -37.99 6.06 6.94
C GLN A 126 -36.80 5.73 7.83
N VAL A 127 -36.20 6.75 8.44
CA VAL A 127 -35.21 6.58 9.50
C VAL A 127 -35.77 7.18 10.76
N ARG A 128 -35.88 6.36 11.81
CA ARG A 128 -36.35 6.78 13.13
C ARG A 128 -35.20 6.79 14.12
N ASP A 129 -35.11 7.85 14.92
CA ASP A 129 -34.17 7.94 16.03
C ASP A 129 -34.56 7.00 17.17
N PRO A 130 -33.71 6.85 18.22
CA PRO A 130 -34.04 6.00 19.38
C PRO A 130 -35.32 6.42 20.13
N ALA A 131 -35.79 7.65 19.95
CA ALA A 131 -37.06 8.15 20.51
C ALA A 131 -38.26 7.92 19.57
N GLY A 132 -38.06 7.25 18.42
CA GLY A 132 -39.08 6.93 17.43
C GLY A 132 -39.41 8.07 16.43
N ARG A 133 -38.70 9.19 16.50
CA ARG A 133 -38.94 10.39 15.69
C ARG A 133 -38.22 10.28 14.34
N ALA A 134 -38.79 10.87 13.29
CA ALA A 134 -38.14 10.92 11.98
C ALA A 134 -36.80 11.67 12.07
N SER A 135 -35.73 11.08 11.52
CA SER A 135 -34.36 11.58 11.67
C SER A 135 -33.58 11.54 10.35
N VAL A 136 -34.12 12.21 9.33
CA VAL A 136 -33.45 12.44 8.04
C VAL A 136 -33.31 13.94 7.83
N ALA A 137 -32.08 14.44 7.87
CA ALA A 137 -31.77 15.84 7.58
C ALA A 137 -31.64 16.10 6.07
N ARG A 138 -31.16 15.11 5.31
CA ARG A 138 -31.05 15.18 3.85
C ARG A 138 -31.17 13.80 3.24
N ALA A 139 -31.79 13.73 2.07
CA ALA A 139 -31.86 12.52 1.25
C ALA A 139 -31.52 12.83 -0.21
N VAL A 140 -30.80 11.93 -0.86
CA VAL A 140 -30.32 12.10 -2.24
C VAL A 140 -30.49 10.76 -2.99
N GLY A 141 -31.08 10.80 -4.18
CA GLY A 141 -31.26 9.63 -5.05
C GLY A 141 -30.08 9.40 -6.00
N ALA A 142 -30.07 8.23 -6.64
CA ALA A 142 -28.97 7.76 -7.48
C ALA A 142 -28.57 8.72 -8.61
N ASP A 143 -29.53 9.40 -9.25
CA ASP A 143 -29.22 10.28 -10.39
C ASP A 143 -28.41 11.50 -9.95
N ALA A 144 -28.78 12.12 -8.83
CA ALA A 144 -28.02 13.23 -8.25
C ALA A 144 -26.63 12.78 -7.77
N LEU A 145 -26.52 11.57 -7.19
CA LEU A 145 -25.22 11.00 -6.79
C LEU A 145 -24.31 10.76 -8.00
N ARG A 146 -24.85 10.24 -9.11
CA ARG A 146 -24.09 10.03 -10.35
C ARG A 146 -23.74 11.34 -11.05
N ALA A 147 -24.65 12.33 -11.06
CA ALA A 147 -24.35 13.66 -11.55
C ALA A 147 -23.19 14.33 -10.78
N ALA A 148 -23.04 13.97 -9.49
CA ALA A 148 -21.90 14.37 -8.65
C ALA A 148 -20.64 13.49 -8.84
N GLY A 149 -20.65 12.54 -9.78
CA GLY A 149 -19.52 11.66 -10.10
C GLY A 149 -19.39 10.41 -9.21
N MET A 150 -20.38 10.09 -8.39
CA MET A 150 -20.33 8.90 -7.54
C MET A 150 -20.73 7.63 -8.32
N PRO A 151 -19.93 6.54 -8.26
CA PRO A 151 -20.28 5.27 -8.88
C PRO A 151 -21.28 4.51 -8.02
N VAL A 152 -22.57 4.82 -8.16
CA VAL A 152 -23.65 4.14 -7.42
C VAL A 152 -24.59 3.37 -8.35
N ALA A 153 -25.10 2.23 -7.85
CA ALA A 153 -26.06 1.41 -8.57
C ALA A 153 -27.37 2.17 -8.82
N GLU A 154 -28.12 1.75 -9.83
CA GLU A 154 -29.48 2.23 -10.04
C GLU A 154 -30.39 1.99 -8.85
N GLY A 155 -31.27 2.96 -8.57
CA GLY A 155 -32.16 2.91 -7.42
C GLY A 155 -31.50 3.09 -6.05
N SER A 156 -30.21 3.45 -5.98
CA SER A 156 -29.53 3.78 -4.72
C SER A 156 -30.08 5.07 -4.11
N THR A 157 -30.17 5.11 -2.79
CA THR A 157 -30.53 6.30 -2.02
C THR A 157 -29.54 6.51 -0.88
N LEU A 158 -29.17 7.78 -0.64
CA LEU A 158 -28.34 8.21 0.48
C LEU A 158 -29.18 9.06 1.43
N LEU A 159 -29.10 8.78 2.73
CA LEU A 159 -29.77 9.48 3.82
C LEU A 159 -28.72 10.00 4.80
N ARG A 160 -28.87 11.22 5.30
CA ARG A 160 -28.00 11.80 6.33
C ARG A 160 -28.83 12.13 7.57
N THR A 161 -28.41 11.70 8.75
CA THR A 161 -29.16 11.90 10.01
C THR A 161 -29.02 13.33 10.56
N GLY A 162 -27.92 14.02 10.23
CA GLY A 162 -27.67 15.43 10.57
C GLY A 162 -26.83 15.62 11.84
N ALA A 163 -26.27 16.83 12.00
CA ALA A 163 -25.30 17.16 13.04
C ALA A 163 -25.85 17.12 14.48
N THR A 164 -27.17 17.22 14.66
CA THR A 164 -27.85 17.18 15.96
C THR A 164 -28.43 15.80 16.29
N ALA A 165 -28.15 14.79 15.46
CA ALA A 165 -28.64 13.43 15.65
C ALA A 165 -28.10 12.81 16.95
N SER A 166 -28.94 12.12 17.70
CA SER A 166 -28.55 11.42 18.92
C SER A 166 -27.76 10.15 18.61
N ARG A 167 -27.04 9.62 19.60
CA ARG A 167 -26.43 8.28 19.52
C ARG A 167 -27.49 7.23 19.93
N GLY A 168 -27.38 6.02 19.41
CA GLY A 168 -28.21 4.88 19.78
C GLY A 168 -28.66 4.03 18.60
N ALA A 169 -29.64 3.16 18.85
CA ALA A 169 -30.24 2.29 17.85
C ALA A 169 -31.27 3.06 17.01
N TYR A 170 -30.94 3.31 15.75
CA TYR A 170 -31.87 3.88 14.77
C TYR A 170 -32.62 2.76 14.06
N ARG A 171 -33.80 3.07 13.50
CA ARG A 171 -34.56 2.10 12.70
C ARG A 171 -34.73 2.60 11.27
N LEU A 172 -34.17 1.86 10.32
CA LEU A 172 -34.33 2.07 8.88
C LEU A 172 -35.46 1.17 8.36
N GLN A 173 -36.51 1.76 7.78
CA GLN A 173 -37.69 1.02 7.36
C GLN A 173 -38.18 1.43 5.96
N SER A 174 -38.70 0.45 5.20
CA SER A 174 -39.48 0.69 4.00
C SER A 174 -40.54 -0.39 3.82
N SER A 175 -41.82 -0.01 3.76
CA SER A 175 -42.93 -0.95 3.48
C SER A 175 -42.91 -1.47 2.04
N GLN A 176 -42.10 -0.86 1.19
CA GLN A 176 -42.02 -1.11 -0.25
C GLN A 176 -40.82 -1.98 -0.63
N ALA A 177 -39.96 -2.33 0.32
CA ALA A 177 -38.75 -3.12 0.10
C ALA A 177 -39.06 -4.53 -0.39
N GLN A 178 -38.43 -4.96 -1.48
CA GLN A 178 -38.59 -6.27 -2.10
C GLN A 178 -37.28 -6.73 -2.72
N GLY A 179 -36.85 -7.96 -2.43
CA GLY A 179 -35.53 -8.48 -2.81
C GLY A 179 -34.43 -8.10 -1.81
N ARG A 180 -33.17 -8.13 -2.24
CA ARG A 180 -32.00 -7.89 -1.37
C ARG A 180 -31.43 -6.49 -1.53
N TYR A 181 -30.90 -5.95 -0.45
CA TYR A 181 -30.32 -4.62 -0.40
C TYR A 181 -28.96 -4.64 0.28
N VAL A 182 -28.06 -3.76 -0.16
CA VAL A 182 -26.85 -3.42 0.57
C VAL A 182 -27.11 -2.13 1.34
N VAL A 183 -26.96 -2.18 2.65
CA VAL A 183 -27.01 -1.01 3.53
C VAL A 183 -25.59 -0.70 3.97
N GLN A 184 -25.07 0.44 3.54
CA GLN A 184 -23.77 0.96 3.95
C GLN A 184 -23.96 2.15 4.89
N VAL A 185 -23.26 2.14 6.01
CA VAL A 185 -23.31 3.22 7.01
C VAL A 185 -21.91 3.79 7.17
N LEU A 186 -21.81 5.12 7.12
CA LEU A 186 -20.60 5.87 7.42
C LEU A 186 -20.89 6.83 8.57
N GLU A 187 -20.10 6.74 9.64
CA GLU A 187 -20.18 7.65 10.78
C GLU A 187 -18.96 8.58 10.81
N PRO A 188 -18.97 9.71 10.10
CA PRO A 188 -17.79 10.55 9.90
C PRO A 188 -17.19 11.07 11.22
N ASN A 189 -18.02 11.19 12.25
CA ASN A 189 -17.70 11.73 13.58
C ASN A 189 -17.61 10.63 14.67
N SER A 190 -17.66 9.35 14.30
CA SER A 190 -17.60 8.27 15.29
C SER A 190 -16.24 8.23 16.01
N PRO A 191 -16.23 8.07 17.35
CA PRO A 191 -15.01 7.77 18.08
C PRO A 191 -14.52 6.33 17.82
N LEU A 192 -15.42 5.43 17.38
CA LEU A 192 -15.09 4.05 17.05
C LEU A 192 -14.60 3.95 15.61
N ARG A 193 -13.31 3.65 15.46
CA ARG A 193 -12.65 3.46 14.16
C ARG A 193 -11.93 2.12 14.13
N LEU A 194 -11.96 1.47 12.97
CA LEU A 194 -11.17 0.29 12.67
C LEU A 194 -9.90 0.73 11.93
N GLN A 195 -8.74 0.39 12.48
CA GLN A 195 -7.45 0.62 11.84
C GLN A 195 -6.83 -0.70 11.41
N VAL A 196 -6.49 -0.80 10.12
CA VAL A 196 -5.85 -1.99 9.53
C VAL A 196 -4.53 -1.56 8.92
N GLN A 197 -3.44 -2.18 9.35
CA GLN A 197 -2.13 -1.95 8.79
C GLN A 197 -1.52 -3.27 8.32
N PRO A 198 -1.01 -3.35 7.07
CA PRO A 198 -0.19 -4.48 6.65
C PRO A 198 1.17 -4.34 7.36
N GLY A 199 1.46 -5.32 8.20
CA GLY A 199 2.74 -5.54 8.83
C GLY A 199 3.54 -6.67 8.17
N ARG A 200 4.66 -6.98 8.79
CA ARG A 200 5.53 -8.10 8.41
C ARG A 200 5.44 -9.16 9.49
N GLY A 201 5.19 -10.40 9.09
CA GLY A 201 5.36 -11.56 9.95
C GLY A 201 6.85 -11.85 10.20
N PRO A 202 7.19 -12.57 11.27
CA PRO A 202 8.57 -12.93 11.62
C PRO A 202 9.26 -13.81 10.57
N ASP A 203 8.49 -14.46 9.69
CA ASP A 203 8.91 -15.33 8.58
C ASP A 203 8.91 -14.60 7.22
N GLY A 204 8.65 -13.29 7.20
CA GLY A 204 8.49 -12.51 5.96
C GLY A 204 7.10 -12.63 5.32
N SER A 205 6.14 -13.27 5.98
CA SER A 205 4.72 -13.25 5.57
C SER A 205 4.12 -11.84 5.69
N ALA A 206 3.05 -11.57 4.94
CA ALA A 206 2.24 -10.38 5.19
C ALA A 206 1.47 -10.62 6.49
N ALA A 207 1.74 -9.81 7.52
CA ALA A 207 0.88 -9.76 8.69
C ALA A 207 -0.11 -8.60 8.50
N ALA A 208 -1.29 -8.64 9.09
CA ALA A 208 -2.07 -7.43 9.27
C ALA A 208 -2.37 -7.26 10.76
N ALA A 209 -2.00 -6.11 11.29
CA ALA A 209 -2.34 -5.73 12.65
C ALA A 209 -3.58 -4.84 12.61
N LEU A 210 -4.56 -5.22 13.43
CA LEU A 210 -5.79 -4.50 13.67
C LEU A 210 -5.74 -3.94 15.07
N SER A 211 -5.80 -2.62 15.22
CA SER A 211 -5.85 -2.02 16.56
C SER A 211 -7.30 -1.84 17.01
N ALA A 212 -7.82 -2.86 17.68
CA ALA A 212 -8.89 -2.77 18.68
C ALA A 212 -8.93 -4.11 19.45
N CYS A 213 -9.09 -4.06 20.77
CA CYS A 213 -9.55 -5.18 21.60
C CYS A 213 -10.14 -4.58 22.86
N ARG A 214 -11.46 -4.73 22.93
CA ARG A 214 -12.12 -5.07 24.18
C ARG A 214 -12.46 -6.55 24.04
N SER A 215 -12.50 -7.31 25.14
CA SER A 215 -12.62 -8.77 25.18
C SER A 215 -13.83 -9.40 24.44
N THR A 216 -14.68 -8.57 23.81
CA THR A 216 -15.88 -8.92 23.05
C THR A 216 -15.74 -8.77 21.53
N LEU A 217 -14.56 -8.38 21.02
CA LEU A 217 -14.38 -8.25 19.57
C LEU A 217 -14.39 -9.61 18.87
N GLY A 218 -15.53 -9.91 18.23
CA GLY A 218 -15.61 -10.92 17.17
C GLY A 218 -15.28 -10.28 15.82
N GLY A 219 -14.81 -11.11 14.88
CA GLY A 219 -14.60 -10.64 13.52
C GLY A 219 -14.15 -11.74 12.57
N GLU A 220 -14.25 -11.44 11.30
CA GLU A 220 -13.83 -12.27 10.19
C GLU A 220 -12.88 -11.46 9.31
N ALA A 221 -11.94 -12.16 8.67
CA ALA A 221 -11.08 -11.56 7.69
C ALA A 221 -11.03 -12.42 6.43
N LEU A 222 -10.90 -11.76 5.28
CA LEU A 222 -10.87 -12.39 3.97
C LEU A 222 -9.67 -11.87 3.20
N LEU A 223 -8.77 -12.78 2.83
CA LEU A 223 -7.72 -12.50 1.87
C LEU A 223 -8.31 -12.59 0.47
N VAL A 224 -8.14 -11.57 -0.36
CA VAL A 224 -8.63 -11.52 -1.74
C VAL A 224 -7.45 -11.35 -2.70
N ALA A 225 -7.39 -12.22 -3.70
CA ALA A 225 -6.39 -12.18 -4.75
C ALA A 225 -6.73 -11.15 -5.84
N PRO A 226 -5.74 -10.72 -6.65
CA PRO A 226 -5.98 -9.92 -7.86
C PRO A 226 -6.96 -10.53 -8.86
N ASP A 227 -7.12 -11.87 -8.86
CA ASP A 227 -8.07 -12.59 -9.72
C ASP A 227 -9.48 -12.75 -9.10
N GLY A 228 -9.71 -12.16 -7.92
CA GLY A 228 -11.00 -12.19 -7.23
C GLY A 228 -11.24 -13.42 -6.35
N ARG A 229 -10.38 -14.45 -6.39
CA ARG A 229 -10.49 -15.58 -5.45
C ARG A 229 -10.22 -15.11 -4.02
N SER A 230 -10.86 -15.77 -3.06
CA SER A 230 -10.81 -15.35 -1.66
C SER A 230 -10.65 -16.51 -0.68
N TRP A 231 -9.96 -16.24 0.44
CA TRP A 231 -9.65 -17.22 1.47
C TRP A 231 -9.87 -16.64 2.87
N PRO A 232 -10.65 -17.32 3.74
CA PRO A 232 -10.89 -16.85 5.09
C PRO A 232 -9.59 -16.85 5.90
N GLN A 233 -9.43 -15.84 6.77
CA GLN A 233 -8.28 -15.66 7.65
C GLN A 233 -8.75 -15.62 9.09
N ALA A 234 -8.06 -16.36 9.96
CA ALA A 234 -8.35 -16.34 11.39
C ALA A 234 -7.84 -15.03 12.02
N LEU A 235 -8.70 -14.37 12.79
CA LEU A 235 -8.32 -13.28 13.66
C LEU A 235 -7.97 -13.81 15.05
N ARG A 236 -6.84 -13.36 15.59
CA ARG A 236 -6.39 -13.71 16.94
C ARG A 236 -6.22 -12.46 17.78
N CYS A 237 -6.70 -12.47 19.03
CA CYS A 237 -6.40 -11.38 19.95
C CYS A 237 -4.91 -11.42 20.37
N GLY A 238 -4.22 -10.29 20.21
CA GLY A 238 -2.91 -10.03 20.77
C GLY A 238 -2.99 -9.67 22.26
N ALA A 239 -1.88 -9.79 22.97
CA ALA A 239 -1.78 -9.48 24.40
C ALA A 239 -1.98 -7.99 24.73
N ASP A 240 -1.68 -7.12 23.77
CA ASP A 240 -1.89 -5.67 23.81
C ASP A 240 -3.34 -5.26 23.54
N GLY A 241 -4.19 -6.24 23.24
CA GLY A 241 -5.53 -5.95 22.78
C GLY A 241 -5.58 -5.43 21.35
N SER A 242 -4.75 -5.95 20.45
CA SER A 242 -4.97 -5.88 19.01
C SER A 242 -5.67 -7.15 18.50
N LEU A 243 -6.30 -7.11 17.33
CA LEU A 243 -6.59 -8.32 16.55
C LEU A 243 -5.49 -8.50 15.51
N LEU A 244 -4.99 -9.71 15.33
CA LEU A 244 -3.94 -10.03 14.37
C LEU A 244 -4.48 -11.06 13.38
N ALA A 245 -4.36 -10.72 12.09
CA ALA A 245 -4.53 -11.67 11.00
C ALA A 245 -3.15 -12.10 10.52
N GLN A 246 -2.80 -13.38 10.70
CA GLN A 246 -1.61 -13.96 10.08
C GLN A 246 -1.99 -14.47 8.70
N VAL A 247 -1.57 -13.76 7.65
CA VAL A 247 -1.96 -14.07 6.29
C VAL A 247 -0.93 -14.99 5.65
N GLN A 248 -1.33 -16.23 5.38
CA GLN A 248 -0.56 -17.14 4.55
C GLN A 248 -1.10 -17.10 3.13
N VAL A 249 -0.28 -16.65 2.18
CA VAL A 249 -0.65 -16.66 0.77
C VAL A 249 -0.72 -18.11 0.29
N PRO A 250 -1.87 -18.59 -0.19
CA PRO A 250 -2.03 -20.01 -0.56
C PRO A 250 -1.08 -20.43 -1.68
N VAL A 251 -0.56 -21.66 -1.56
CA VAL A 251 0.16 -22.34 -2.66
C VAL A 251 -0.80 -22.51 -3.84
N GLY A 252 -0.43 -22.02 -5.02
CA GLY A 252 -1.37 -21.98 -6.17
C GLY A 252 -2.41 -20.86 -6.09
N GLY A 253 -2.17 -19.84 -5.27
CA GLY A 253 -2.91 -18.57 -5.30
C GLY A 253 -2.81 -17.87 -6.65
N SER A 254 -3.03 -16.55 -6.69
CA SER A 254 -3.03 -15.85 -7.98
C SER A 254 -1.65 -15.74 -8.62
N ASN A 255 -1.62 -15.93 -9.94
CA ASN A 255 -0.51 -15.56 -10.81
C ASN A 255 -0.83 -14.26 -11.58
N VAL A 256 -2.02 -13.67 -11.38
CA VAL A 256 -2.41 -12.41 -11.99
C VAL A 256 -1.65 -11.28 -11.30
N GLN A 257 -1.05 -10.40 -12.11
CA GLN A 257 -0.36 -9.23 -11.58
C GLN A 257 -1.37 -8.27 -10.96
N GLY A 258 -1.12 -7.87 -9.71
CA GLY A 258 -1.96 -6.90 -9.01
C GLY A 258 -1.69 -6.89 -7.51
N LEU A 259 -2.47 -6.10 -6.79
CA LEU A 259 -2.45 -6.05 -5.34
C LEU A 259 -3.42 -7.08 -4.76
N TRP A 260 -2.99 -7.71 -3.67
CA TRP A 260 -3.87 -8.49 -2.82
C TRP A 260 -4.58 -7.55 -1.86
N GLU A 261 -5.77 -7.93 -1.41
CA GLU A 261 -6.54 -7.16 -0.43
C GLU A 261 -6.82 -8.02 0.80
N LEU A 262 -6.68 -7.45 1.99
CA LEU A 262 -7.27 -7.99 3.20
C LEU A 262 -8.52 -7.19 3.54
N GLN A 263 -9.66 -7.86 3.53
CA GLN A 263 -10.93 -7.32 3.99
C GLN A 263 -11.17 -7.80 5.41
N VAL A 264 -11.56 -6.91 6.30
CA VAL A 264 -11.79 -7.21 7.71
C VAL A 264 -13.15 -6.70 8.11
N PHE A 265 -13.90 -7.57 8.80
CA PHE A 265 -15.22 -7.31 9.35
C PHE A 265 -15.17 -7.59 10.84
N THR A 266 -15.55 -6.62 11.66
CA THR A 266 -15.52 -6.78 13.12
C THR A 266 -16.67 -6.04 13.76
N GLN A 267 -16.96 -6.37 15.01
CA GLN A 267 -17.92 -5.66 15.83
C GLN A 267 -17.28 -5.24 17.15
N ALA A 268 -17.55 -4.01 17.57
CA ALA A 268 -17.17 -3.48 18.87
C ALA A 268 -18.39 -2.86 19.53
N ASP A 269 -18.71 -3.29 20.75
CA ASP A 269 -19.85 -2.77 21.52
C ASP A 269 -21.19 -2.83 20.75
N GLY A 270 -21.39 -3.92 19.98
CA GLY A 270 -22.57 -4.12 19.13
C GLY A 270 -22.57 -3.33 17.81
N VAL A 271 -21.49 -2.62 17.50
CA VAL A 271 -21.36 -1.78 16.30
C VAL A 271 -20.41 -2.41 15.31
N LEU A 272 -20.90 -2.66 14.09
CA LEU A 272 -20.11 -3.20 13.00
C LEU A 272 -19.10 -2.18 12.47
N ARG A 273 -17.94 -2.68 12.03
CA ARG A 273 -16.93 -1.96 11.27
C ARG A 273 -16.33 -2.87 10.20
N ASP A 274 -16.14 -2.32 9.00
CA ASP A 274 -15.40 -2.99 7.93
C ASP A 274 -14.25 -2.13 7.43
N ALA A 275 -13.15 -2.74 7.03
CA ALA A 275 -12.02 -2.05 6.44
C ALA A 275 -11.28 -2.94 5.45
N ARG A 276 -10.57 -2.30 4.52
CA ARG A 276 -9.84 -2.97 3.44
C ARG A 276 -8.45 -2.38 3.33
N VAL A 277 -7.46 -3.24 3.15
CA VAL A 277 -6.09 -2.81 2.88
C VAL A 277 -5.48 -3.62 1.75
N ALA A 278 -4.91 -2.92 0.78
CA ALA A 278 -4.20 -3.53 -0.34
C ALA A 278 -2.70 -3.64 -0.04
N PHE A 279 -2.09 -4.76 -0.44
CA PHE A 279 -0.66 -5.00 -0.28
C PHE A 279 -0.09 -5.83 -1.43
N ALA A 280 1.20 -5.67 -1.70
CA ALA A 280 1.90 -6.44 -2.71
C ALA A 280 2.36 -7.78 -2.11
N VAL A 281 2.22 -8.84 -2.90
CA VAL A 281 2.76 -10.16 -2.59
C VAL A 281 3.76 -10.54 -3.66
N ALA A 282 4.96 -10.94 -3.26
CA ALA A 282 5.99 -11.44 -4.15
C ALA A 282 6.32 -12.89 -3.85
N ARG A 283 6.45 -13.73 -4.88
CA ARG A 283 7.03 -15.06 -4.72
C ARG A 283 8.54 -14.94 -4.66
N PRO A 284 9.21 -15.56 -3.68
CA PRO A 284 10.66 -15.53 -3.57
C PRO A 284 11.26 -16.45 -4.63
N THR A 285 11.41 -15.95 -5.86
CA THR A 285 11.90 -16.77 -6.99
C THR A 285 13.42 -16.68 -7.19
N ALA A 286 14.08 -15.75 -6.51
CA ALA A 286 15.54 -15.67 -6.43
C ALA A 286 16.00 -15.05 -5.12
N LEU A 287 17.23 -15.38 -4.73
CA LEU A 287 17.93 -14.83 -3.58
C LEU A 287 19.23 -14.18 -4.04
N CYS A 288 19.50 -12.95 -3.60
CA CYS A 288 20.82 -12.35 -3.74
C CYS A 288 21.69 -12.79 -2.56
N ARG A 289 22.84 -13.42 -2.81
CA ARG A 289 23.77 -13.80 -1.74
C ARG A 289 24.83 -12.71 -1.53
N PRO A 290 25.26 -12.46 -0.28
CA PRO A 290 26.45 -11.65 -0.03
C PRO A 290 27.67 -12.31 -0.69
N GLY A 291 28.52 -11.52 -1.34
CA GLY A 291 29.74 -12.01 -1.97
C GLY A 291 30.67 -10.88 -2.42
N ASN A 292 31.94 -11.22 -2.67
CA ASN A 292 32.98 -10.30 -3.15
C ASN A 292 32.85 -10.02 -4.66
N ALA A 293 31.64 -9.73 -5.12
CA ALA A 293 31.42 -9.34 -6.50
C ALA A 293 31.10 -7.84 -6.55
N GLY A 294 31.72 -7.14 -7.49
CA GLY A 294 31.32 -5.75 -7.77
C GLY A 294 29.84 -5.69 -8.10
N PRO A 295 29.18 -4.52 -7.95
CA PRO A 295 27.72 -4.40 -8.08
C PRO A 295 27.17 -4.71 -9.49
N ALA A 296 28.03 -5.01 -10.47
CA ALA A 296 27.66 -5.55 -11.77
C ALA A 296 27.49 -7.09 -11.79
N HIS A 297 27.95 -7.81 -10.76
CA HIS A 297 28.03 -9.27 -10.73
C HIS A 297 27.60 -9.86 -9.38
N ALA A 298 26.55 -9.33 -8.74
CA ALA A 298 26.02 -9.97 -7.52
C ALA A 298 25.56 -11.41 -7.83
N PRO A 299 26.05 -12.45 -7.11
CA PRO A 299 25.60 -13.81 -7.32
C PRO A 299 24.13 -13.93 -6.88
N ALA A 300 23.24 -14.12 -7.86
CA ALA A 300 21.84 -14.42 -7.65
C ALA A 300 21.61 -15.93 -7.80
N GLN A 301 20.97 -16.55 -6.81
CA GLN A 301 20.53 -17.94 -6.88
C GLN A 301 19.06 -17.96 -7.33
N PRO A 302 18.73 -18.47 -8.53
CA PRO A 302 17.35 -18.63 -8.97
C PRO A 302 16.71 -19.90 -8.38
N ALA A 303 15.39 -19.90 -8.22
CA ALA A 303 14.61 -21.08 -7.83
C ALA A 303 14.54 -22.16 -8.92
N ALA A 304 14.70 -21.78 -10.19
CA ALA A 304 14.66 -22.67 -11.35
C ALA A 304 15.70 -22.23 -12.40
N ALA A 305 16.41 -23.20 -12.99
CA ALA A 305 17.31 -22.97 -14.12
C ALA A 305 16.49 -22.54 -15.36
N GLY A 306 16.95 -21.50 -16.06
CA GLY A 306 16.25 -20.98 -17.25
C GLY A 306 15.03 -20.08 -16.96
N GLY A 307 14.85 -19.62 -15.72
CA GLY A 307 13.79 -18.67 -15.36
C GLY A 307 14.00 -17.26 -15.96
N ARG A 308 12.96 -16.43 -15.90
CA ARG A 308 12.96 -15.03 -16.39
C ARG A 308 14.17 -14.25 -15.86
N PRO A 309 14.87 -13.45 -16.67
CA PRO A 309 15.92 -12.56 -16.18
C PRO A 309 15.33 -11.58 -15.15
N ARG A 310 16.00 -11.44 -14.01
CA ARG A 310 15.53 -10.62 -12.89
C ARG A 310 16.33 -9.33 -12.83
N PRO A 311 15.68 -8.15 -12.82
CA PRO A 311 16.39 -6.91 -12.65
C PRO A 311 17.00 -6.86 -11.24
N LEU A 312 18.30 -6.63 -11.17
CA LEU A 312 19.03 -6.39 -9.93
C LEU A 312 19.33 -4.89 -9.87
N ARG A 313 18.81 -4.20 -8.84
CA ARG A 313 19.02 -2.76 -8.64
C ARG A 313 19.78 -2.53 -7.35
N GLY A 314 20.73 -1.59 -7.38
CA GLY A 314 21.49 -1.19 -6.20
C GLY A 314 21.96 0.26 -6.33
N ALA A 315 22.20 0.91 -5.19
CA ALA A 315 22.76 2.25 -5.11
C ALA A 315 24.20 2.17 -4.57
N ARG A 316 25.13 2.90 -5.19
CA ARG A 316 26.49 3.05 -4.67
C ARG A 316 26.55 4.30 -3.81
N HIS A 317 27.03 4.16 -2.57
CA HIS A 317 27.26 5.27 -1.67
C HIS A 317 28.77 5.52 -1.51
N ALA A 318 29.21 6.75 -1.75
CA ALA A 318 30.58 7.14 -1.45
C ALA A 318 30.71 7.40 0.06
N VAL A 319 31.26 6.45 0.81
CA VAL A 319 31.66 6.70 2.19
C VAL A 319 32.94 7.54 2.14
N ARG A 320 32.84 8.83 2.44
CA ARG A 320 34.04 9.65 2.70
C ARG A 320 34.69 9.14 3.98
N HIS A 321 35.62 8.20 3.85
CA HIS A 321 36.67 8.08 4.85
C HIS A 321 37.41 9.41 4.85
N ARG A 322 37.28 10.19 5.93
CA ARG A 322 38.20 11.30 6.20
C ARG A 322 39.58 10.65 6.37
N ARG A 323 40.32 10.46 5.28
CA ARG A 323 41.78 10.44 5.39
C ARG A 323 42.13 11.83 5.90
N ARG A 324 42.49 11.94 7.18
CA ARG A 324 43.21 13.10 7.70
C ARG A 324 44.50 13.19 6.88
N TRP A 325 44.49 13.99 5.84
CA TRP A 325 45.72 14.54 5.30
C TRP A 325 46.15 15.67 6.22
N PRO A 326 47.43 15.76 6.59
CA PRO A 326 47.93 16.83 7.44
C PRO A 326 47.69 18.17 6.73
N ALA A 327 47.15 19.12 7.48
CA ALA A 327 46.88 20.46 7.01
C ALA A 327 48.16 21.13 6.53
N ALA A 328 48.19 21.56 5.28
CA ALA A 328 49.10 22.59 4.82
C ALA A 328 48.42 23.47 3.76
N ALA A 329 48.63 24.77 3.94
CA ALA A 329 48.39 25.88 3.03
C ALA A 329 46.94 26.36 2.80
N ARG A 330 46.64 27.38 3.63
CA ARG A 330 45.74 28.52 3.41
C ARG A 330 45.75 29.03 1.96
N GLY A 331 44.56 29.38 1.45
CA GLY A 331 44.38 30.15 0.21
C GLY A 331 42.93 30.61 0.07
N THR A 332 42.71 31.91 0.23
CA THR A 332 41.47 32.69 0.23
C THR A 332 40.80 32.83 -1.15
N GLY A 333 39.48 32.97 -1.20
CA GLY A 333 38.78 33.64 -2.30
C GLY A 333 37.46 33.00 -2.78
N PRO A 334 36.32 33.73 -2.81
CA PRO A 334 34.99 33.16 -3.02
C PRO A 334 34.49 33.35 -4.47
N CYS A 335 33.72 32.38 -5.00
CA CYS A 335 32.87 32.60 -6.16
C CYS A 335 31.47 32.04 -5.91
N ARG A 336 30.53 32.95 -5.65
CA ARG A 336 29.09 32.76 -5.82
C ARG A 336 28.78 32.58 -7.30
N GLY A 337 28.03 31.54 -7.65
CA GLY A 337 27.43 31.35 -8.96
C GLY A 337 25.99 30.87 -8.79
N VAL A 338 25.06 31.83 -8.76
CA VAL A 338 23.63 31.58 -8.94
C VAL A 338 23.41 31.27 -10.40
N VAL A 339 22.89 30.09 -10.73
CA VAL A 339 22.21 29.84 -12.01
C VAL A 339 20.87 29.20 -11.70
N ARG A 340 19.84 29.99 -12.02
CA ARG A 340 18.43 29.64 -12.03
C ARG A 340 18.10 29.29 -13.47
N THR A 341 17.63 28.07 -13.74
CA THR A 341 16.89 27.76 -14.96
C THR A 341 15.74 26.80 -14.64
N ASP A 342 14.54 27.31 -14.89
CA ASP A 342 13.28 26.58 -14.94
C ASP A 342 13.32 25.47 -16.01
N ARG A 343 12.78 24.31 -15.66
CA ARG A 343 11.77 23.61 -16.49
C ARG A 343 11.17 22.45 -15.69
N ALA A 344 9.98 22.71 -15.17
CA ALA A 344 9.12 21.71 -14.58
C ALA A 344 8.66 20.70 -15.65
N TRP A 345 9.07 19.45 -15.51
CA TRP A 345 8.36 18.32 -16.10
C TRP A 345 7.39 17.79 -15.05
N ARG A 346 6.10 18.06 -15.27
CA ARG A 346 5.00 17.38 -14.61
C ARG A 346 4.90 15.98 -15.19
N THR A 347 5.07 14.96 -14.36
CA THR A 347 4.63 13.59 -14.68
C THR A 347 3.96 12.95 -13.47
N GLY A 348 2.76 12.42 -13.74
CA GLY A 348 2.22 11.27 -13.04
C GLY A 348 1.61 11.52 -11.68
N ALA A 349 0.38 12.04 -11.68
CA ALA A 349 -0.51 11.97 -10.52
C ALA A 349 -0.60 10.53 -10.01
N ALA A 350 -0.23 10.33 -8.75
CA ALA A 350 -0.55 9.12 -8.00
C ALA A 350 -2.08 8.99 -7.96
N VAL A 351 -2.60 7.96 -8.62
CA VAL A 351 -4.00 7.54 -8.48
C VAL A 351 -4.16 7.05 -7.05
N ARG A 352 -4.78 7.89 -6.22
CA ARG A 352 -5.25 7.49 -4.89
C ARG A 352 -6.32 6.40 -5.09
N PRO A 353 -6.28 5.28 -4.36
CA PRO A 353 -7.44 4.41 -4.24
C PRO A 353 -8.46 5.20 -3.41
N ASP A 354 -9.34 5.89 -4.12
CA ASP A 354 -10.45 6.62 -3.54
C ASP A 354 -11.42 5.63 -2.90
N SER A 355 -11.39 5.56 -1.58
CA SER A 355 -12.40 4.87 -0.79
C SER A 355 -13.71 5.66 -0.87
N ALA A 356 -14.84 4.95 -0.95
CA ALA A 356 -16.19 5.51 -0.93
C ALA A 356 -16.41 6.52 0.24
N ALA A 357 -15.68 6.36 1.35
CA ALA A 357 -15.70 7.26 2.49
C ALA A 357 -15.18 8.69 2.20
N THR A 358 -14.26 8.87 1.25
CA THR A 358 -13.76 10.21 0.86
C THR A 358 -14.77 10.95 -0.01
N TRP A 359 -15.53 10.22 -0.83
CA TRP A 359 -16.56 10.77 -1.71
C TRP A 359 -17.89 11.03 -1.00
N LEU A 360 -18.29 10.16 -0.06
CA LEU A 360 -19.47 10.36 0.79
C LEU A 360 -19.40 11.65 1.62
N ARG A 361 -18.19 12.14 1.96
CA ARG A 361 -18.01 13.45 2.62
C ARG A 361 -18.11 14.65 1.69
N ARG A 362 -17.85 14.49 0.38
CA ARG A 362 -17.91 15.59 -0.61
C ARG A 362 -19.30 15.76 -1.23
N ALA A 363 -20.11 14.71 -1.24
CA ALA A 363 -21.42 14.72 -1.89
C ALA A 363 -22.55 15.33 -1.03
N VAL A 364 -22.30 15.69 0.24
CA VAL A 364 -23.34 16.18 1.17
C VAL A 364 -22.95 17.44 1.91
#